data_AF-A0A4Q5J3D1-F1
#
_entry.id   AF-A0A4Q5J3D1-F1
#
_cell.length_a   1.000
_cell.length_b   1.000
_cell.length_c   1.000
_cell.angle_alpha   90.00
_cell.angle_beta   90.00
_cell.angle_gamma   90.00
#
_symmetry.space_group_name_H-M   'P 1'
#
loop_
_entity.id
_entity.type
_entity.pdbx_description
1 polymer ?
#
loop_
_entity_poly.entity_id
_entity_poly.type
_entity_poly.pdbx_seq_one_letter_code
_entity_poly.pdbx_strand_id
1 'polypeptide(L)' 'MTRAFLTARLAALRAARRGERGDVPGWVMITVMTAGLVAAIWAVAGPELVAMLRDALGSVG' A
#
# COMPACT_ATOMS: atom_id res chain seq x y z
N MET A 1 17.85 -15.76 7.61
CA MET A 1 16.73 -14.92 7.13
C MET A 1 15.64 -14.68 8.18
N THR A 2 15.24 -15.68 8.97
CA THR A 2 14.15 -15.59 9.98
C THR A 2 14.38 -14.58 11.10
N ARG A 3 15.64 -14.36 11.48
CA ARG A 3 16.01 -13.47 12.60
C ARG A 3 15.79 -11.99 12.27
N ALA A 4 16.00 -11.58 11.01
CA ALA A 4 15.83 -10.20 10.57
C ALA A 4 14.36 -9.76 10.60
N PHE A 5 13.44 -10.65 10.23
CA PHE A 5 12.00 -10.42 10.32
C PHE A 5 11.53 -10.33 11.77
N LEU A 6 12.06 -11.18 12.65
CA LEU A 6 11.72 -11.15 14.07
C LEU A 6 12.19 -9.83 14.72
N THR A 7 13.41 -9.38 14.43
CA THR A 7 13.93 -8.11 14.94
C THR A 7 13.15 -6.90 14.41
N ALA A 8 12.76 -6.91 13.13
CA ALA A 8 11.94 -5.85 12.55
C ALA A 8 10.54 -5.79 13.19
N ARG A 9 9.90 -6.95 13.43
CA ARG A 9 8.60 -7.06 14.10
C ARG A 9 8.65 -6.50 15.52
N LEU A 10 9.71 -6.83 16.26
CA LEU A 10 9.90 -6.37 17.63
C LEU A 10 10.25 -4.88 17.73
N ALA A 11 10.94 -4.33 16.73
CA ALA A 11 11.23 -2.90 16.64
C ALA A 11 9.94 -2.10 16.35
N ALA A 12 9.10 -2.57 15.44
CA ALA A 12 7.82 -1.95 15.12
C ALA A 12 6.86 -1.90 16.33
N LEU A 13 6.79 -2.98 17.11
CA LEU A 13 5.99 -3.03 18.35
C LEU A 13 6.49 -2.06 19.43
N ARG A 14 7.81 -1.84 19.51
CA ARG A 14 8.42 -0.88 20.45
C ARG A 14 8.23 0.58 20.01
N ALA A 15 8.25 0.85 18.70
CA ALA A 15 7.98 2.19 18.16
C ALA A 15 6.51 2.60 18.38
N ALA A 16 5.57 1.66 18.19
CA ALA A 16 4.15 1.90 18.42
C ALA A 16 3.80 2.30 19.87
N ARG A 17 4.62 1.93 20.87
CA ARG A 17 4.43 2.30 22.28
C ARG A 17 5.06 3.63 22.69
N ARG A 18 5.98 4.18 21.89
CA ARG A 18 6.68 5.45 22.18
C ARG A 18 6.02 6.64 21.46
N GLY A 19 4.69 6.71 21.45
CA GLY A 19 3.95 7.83 20.88
C GLY A 19 4.22 9.13 21.65
N GLU A 20 5.37 9.73 21.41
CA GLU A 20 5.64 11.13 21.70
C GLU A 20 4.62 11.93 20.89
N ARG A 21 3.77 12.65 21.62
CA ARG A 21 2.66 13.43 21.05
C ARG A 21 3.26 14.52 20.16
N GLY A 22 3.37 14.25 18.87
CA GLY A 22 4.00 15.12 17.88
C GLY A 22 4.45 14.40 16.61
N ASP A 23 4.78 13.11 16.69
CA ASP A 23 5.15 12.31 15.53
C ASP A 23 3.93 11.57 14.93
N VAL A 24 3.83 11.59 13.60
CA VAL A 24 2.78 10.91 12.83
C VAL A 24 2.74 9.43 13.25
N PRO A 25 1.57 8.88 13.63
CA PRO A 25 1.48 7.49 14.05
C PRO A 25 2.05 6.54 13.00
N GLY A 26 2.83 5.54 13.43
CA GLY A 26 3.48 4.60 12.51
C GLY A 26 2.51 3.85 11.58
N TRP A 27 1.24 3.70 11.98
CA TRP A 27 0.20 3.10 11.13
C TRP A 27 -0.14 3.99 9.92
N VAL A 28 -0.08 5.32 10.06
CA VAL A 28 -0.37 6.27 8.98
C VAL A 28 0.69 6.18 7.89
N MET A 29 1.97 6.07 8.26
CA MET A 29 3.06 5.95 7.29
C MET A 29 2.91 4.69 6.44
N ILE A 30 2.48 3.57 7.05
CA ILE A 30 2.20 2.33 6.32
C ILE A 30 1.05 2.53 5.34
N THR A 31 -0.03 3.19 5.75
CA THR A 31 -1.17 3.47 4.85
C THR A 31 -0.78 4.41 3.72
N VAL A 32 0.02 5.45 3.96
CA VAL A 32 0.48 6.39 2.92
C VAL A 32 1.39 5.67 1.93
N MET A 33 2.31 4.84 2.40
CA MET A 33 3.19 4.05 1.53
C MET A 33 2.37 3.07 0.68
N THR A 34 1.36 2.43 1.26
CA THR A 34 0.47 1.51 0.54
C THR A 34 -0.38 2.27 -0.49
N ALA A 35 -0.97 3.40 -0.12
CA ALA A 35 -1.74 4.24 -1.04
C ALA A 35 -0.88 4.74 -2.21
N GLY A 36 0.37 5.13 -1.95
CA GLY A 36 1.34 5.51 -2.98
C GLY A 36 1.67 4.36 -3.94
N LEU A 37 1.92 3.16 -3.41
CA LEU A 37 2.16 1.97 -4.23
C LEU A 37 0.94 1.62 -5.09
N VAL A 38 -0.26 1.64 -4.51
CA VAL A 38 -1.51 1.37 -5.23
C VAL A 38 -1.72 2.41 -6.33
N ALA A 39 -1.53 3.70 -6.04
CA ALA A 39 -1.65 4.77 -7.03
C ALA A 39 -0.64 4.63 -8.17
N ALA A 40 0.61 4.26 -7.87
CA ALA A 40 1.64 4.05 -8.88
C ALA A 40 1.31 2.86 -9.80
N ILE A 41 0.86 1.74 -9.24
CA ILE A 41 0.42 0.58 -10.04
C ILE A 41 -0.81 0.96 -10.87
N TRP A 42 -1.78 1.66 -10.27
CA TRP A 42 -3.01 2.06 -10.94
C TRP A 42 -2.75 3.03 -12.11
N ALA A 43 -1.75 3.90 -12.02
CA ALA A 43 -1.38 4.80 -13.12
C ALA A 43 -1.00 4.05 -14.42
N VAL A 44 -0.43 2.84 -14.29
CA VAL A 44 -0.08 1.99 -15.43
C VAL A 44 -1.23 1.06 -15.81
N ALA A 45 -1.92 0.48 -14.83
CA ALA A 45 -2.98 -0.51 -15.07
C ALA A 45 -4.33 0.10 -15.48
N GLY A 46 -4.62 1.33 -15.06
CA GLY A 46 -5.92 1.98 -15.25
C GLY A 46 -6.37 2.07 -16.71
N PRO A 47 -5.55 2.59 -17.64
CA PRO A 47 -5.91 2.69 -19.06
C PRO A 47 -6.24 1.33 -19.70
N GLU A 48 -5.46 0.30 -19.39
CA GLU A 48 -5.65 -1.06 -19.91
C GLU A 48 -6.96 -1.69 -19.40
N LEU A 49 -7.27 -1.53 -18.11
CA LEU A 49 -8.53 -2.00 -17.54
C LEU A 49 -9.75 -1.34 -18.22
N VAL A 50 -9.65 -0.04 -18.53
CA VAL A 50 -10.71 0.68 -19.25
C VAL A 50 -10.84 0.17 -20.68
N ALA A 51 -9.73 -0.09 -21.37
CA ALA A 51 -9.73 -0.66 -22.72
C ALA A 51 -10.40 -2.04 -22.73
N MET A 52 -9.96 -2.95 -21.86
CA MET A 52 -10.56 -4.28 -21.71
C MET A 52 -12.05 -4.23 -21.40
N LEU A 53 -12.49 -3.29 -20.55
CA LEU A 53 -13.90 -3.12 -20.24
C LEU A 53 -14.69 -2.64 -21.46
N ARG A 54 -14.17 -1.68 -22.24
CA ARG A 54 -14.82 -1.19 -23.46
C ARG A 54 -14.94 -2.28 -24.51
N ASP A 55 -13.88 -3.07 -24.70
CA ASP A 55 -13.87 -4.19 -25.63
C ASP A 55 -14.91 -5.24 -25.25
N ALA A 56 -14.97 -5.58 -23.95
CA ALA A 56 -15.96 -6.52 -23.43
C ALA A 56 -17.39 -6.01 -23.59
N LEU A 57 -17.65 -4.72 -23.34
CA LEU A 57 -18.98 -4.13 -23.54
C LEU A 57 -19.38 -4.07 -25.01
N GLY A 58 -18.43 -3.77 -25.90
CA GLY A 58 -18.64 -3.76 -27.35
C GLY A 58 -18.89 -5.15 -27.93
N SER A 59 -18.45 -6.22 -27.28
CA SER A 59 -18.67 -7.60 -27.77
C SER A 59 -20.05 -8.15 -27.45
N VAL A 60 -20.82 -7.52 -26.54
CA VAL A 60 -22.15 -7.99 -26.13
C VAL A 60 -23.29 -7.27 -26.86
N GLY A 61 -23.00 -6.23 -27.64
CA GLY A 61 -23.94 -5.53 -28.51
C GLY A 61 -23.81 -5.98 -29.96
#